data_AF-A0A2N6EZL6-F1
#
_entry.id   AF-A0A2N6EZL6-F1
#
_cell.length_a   1.000
_cell.length_b   1.000
_cell.length_c   1.000
_cell.angle_alpha   90.00
_cell.angle_beta   90.00
_cell.angle_gamma   90.00
#
_symmetry.space_group_name_H-M   'P 1'
#
loop_
_entity.id
_entity.type
_entity.pdbx_description
1 polymer ?
#
loop_
_entity_poly.entity_id
_entity_poly.type
_entity_poly.pdbx_seq_one_letter_code
_entity_poly.pdbx_strand_id
1 'polypeptide(L)'
;MPLSPAESSHHLPTRQIRMHLPLRFMLPPDPDMTLLDRWLTDVLEIPAPSFDNTVDTANTATQWLKRCLLVCRELMQGGQFPVFETPAVISCRQSSVDSVQWDAIVSLPRLDNIPPAAYNLALQSSLRFGLWAGRHPINDDNLTKLFTTMRKEVITPLCNLAPTGKSTLPILKVANQLGIPFIHLGSSIYQLGWGHKARRIDRSTTGEDSAMGSKLAQDKVVTANLLRQAGLPAPVHRVVSTLDEARTVSEKIGWPVVIKPADRDRGEGVTVDVTSDTLKHAFESASALSKTKKIIVERQVAGCCHRLVIAGGKLLYALKRQAPSIVGDGQKSIGQLLETARLEQRRRALWKRATVNPVDDEVRAVLAAAGYDENSVPEAGQRIFLRKIESTQWGGTFEEVSEETHPDNIRIAVDAAQLFGLHTCGIDIITDDISRPWHESDAIINEVNYAPLLGGTEQSRNYLPTLLKQLIVGDGRIPVEVYVGGQDARAAATTRWETLYEDDISACLSNDLETFSHTAEPWPMPFSSLFQRVRAMILSPRVEVLIMVVQTTEFQVTGLPLEQVNTVHWFDDNVFVYHPETGRTQQSAPPEQISNLKNQLRTWTEDFREN
;
A
#
# COMPACT_ATOMS: atom_id res chain seq x y z
N MET A 1 4.27 20.63 -12.05
CA MET A 1 5.72 20.94 -12.10
C MET A 1 6.46 19.89 -11.30
N PRO A 2 7.51 19.23 -11.83
CA PRO A 2 8.34 18.36 -11.03
C PRO A 2 9.23 19.23 -10.12
N LEU A 3 9.17 18.98 -8.82
CA LEU A 3 10.01 19.61 -7.83
C LEU A 3 11.47 19.14 -8.05
N SER A 4 12.34 20.11 -8.30
CA SER A 4 13.80 19.93 -8.35
C SER A 4 14.33 19.41 -7.01
N PRO A 5 15.26 18.43 -6.98
CA PRO A 5 15.94 18.03 -5.77
C PRO A 5 17.01 19.07 -5.43
N ALA A 6 16.62 20.13 -4.72
CA ALA A 6 17.58 21.01 -4.08
C ALA A 6 18.09 20.35 -2.81
N GLU A 7 19.37 19.96 -2.82
CA GLU A 7 20.15 19.61 -1.64
C GLU A 7 20.24 20.84 -0.72
N SER A 8 19.45 20.84 0.36
CA SER A 8 19.72 21.65 1.53
C SER A 8 19.87 20.72 2.73
N SER A 9 21.03 20.81 3.41
CA SER A 9 21.41 20.08 4.62
C SER A 9 20.60 20.50 5.86
N HIS A 10 19.28 20.64 5.72
CA HIS A 10 18.36 20.58 6.85
C HIS A 10 17.98 19.12 7.02
N HIS A 11 18.30 18.53 8.18
CA HIS A 11 17.79 17.22 8.55
C HIS A 11 16.26 17.31 8.53
N LEU A 12 15.63 16.93 7.42
CA LEU A 12 14.19 16.73 7.39
C LEU A 12 13.86 15.71 8.50
N PRO A 13 12.93 16.02 9.41
CA PRO A 13 12.55 15.06 10.44
C PRO A 13 12.13 13.76 9.77
N THR A 14 12.62 12.64 10.31
CA THR A 14 12.27 11.31 9.80
C THR A 14 10.76 11.15 9.89
N ARG A 15 10.12 10.66 8.82
CA ARG A 15 8.68 10.38 8.74
C ARG A 15 8.34 8.95 9.17
N GLN A 16 9.37 8.12 9.34
CA GLN A 16 9.24 6.77 9.91
C GLN A 16 10.22 6.63 11.07
N ILE A 17 9.73 6.06 12.19
CA ILE A 17 10.60 5.66 13.30
C ILE A 17 11.74 4.77 12.79
N ARG A 18 12.94 4.93 13.34
CA ARG A 18 14.14 4.24 12.88
C ARG A 18 14.55 3.12 13.84
N MET A 19 15.17 2.08 13.30
CA MET A 19 15.90 1.07 14.06
C MET A 19 17.33 0.98 13.56
N HIS A 20 18.25 0.67 14.46
CA HIS A 20 19.67 0.47 14.16
C HIS A 20 20.00 -1.01 14.23
N LEU A 21 20.59 -1.54 13.16
CA LEU A 21 20.96 -2.94 13.04
C LEU A 21 22.47 -3.07 12.86
N PRO A 22 23.16 -3.89 13.68
CA PRO A 22 24.52 -4.27 13.38
C PRO A 22 24.53 -5.17 12.14
N LEU A 23 25.46 -4.89 11.23
CA LEU A 23 25.62 -5.63 9.98
C LEU A 23 27.09 -5.95 9.78
N ARG A 24 27.36 -7.22 9.48
CA ARG A 24 28.67 -7.69 9.07
C ARG A 24 28.61 -8.15 7.63
N PHE A 25 29.51 -7.66 6.79
CA PHE A 25 29.52 -7.97 5.36
C PHE A 25 30.95 -8.07 4.81
N MET A 26 31.06 -8.62 3.60
CA MET A 26 32.32 -8.68 2.85
C MET A 26 32.27 -7.69 1.70
N LEU A 27 33.31 -6.86 1.56
CA LEU A 27 33.48 -6.02 0.39
C LEU A 27 34.11 -6.87 -0.74
N PRO A 28 33.51 -6.94 -1.94
CA PRO A 28 34.17 -7.62 -3.05
C PRO A 28 35.48 -6.92 -3.42
N PRO A 29 36.52 -7.66 -3.86
CA PRO A 29 37.73 -7.05 -4.41
C PRO A 29 37.36 -6.27 -5.67
N ASP A 30 37.78 -5.01 -5.74
CA ASP A 30 37.51 -4.06 -6.83
C ASP A 30 36.03 -4.00 -7.25
N PRO A 31 35.14 -3.46 -6.39
CA PRO A 31 33.71 -3.38 -6.72
C PRO A 31 33.48 -2.50 -7.94
N ASP A 32 32.88 -3.06 -9.01
CA ASP A 32 32.40 -2.28 -10.15
C ASP A 32 31.13 -1.51 -9.77
N MET A 33 31.34 -0.32 -9.18
CA MET A 33 30.27 0.59 -8.77
C MET A 33 29.45 1.08 -9.96
N THR A 34 30.08 1.24 -11.13
CA THR A 34 29.42 1.73 -12.35
C THR A 34 28.41 0.70 -12.84
N LEU A 35 28.82 -0.58 -12.91
CA LEU A 35 27.91 -1.65 -13.28
C LEU A 35 26.79 -1.83 -12.25
N LEU A 36 27.10 -1.73 -10.95
CA LEU A 36 26.09 -1.78 -9.91
C LEU A 36 25.08 -0.63 -10.06
N ASP A 37 25.55 0.59 -10.30
CA ASP A 37 24.67 1.76 -10.53
C ASP A 37 23.77 1.55 -11.74
N ARG A 38 24.28 0.98 -12.84
CA ARG A 38 23.46 0.59 -13.99
C ARG A 38 22.40 -0.45 -13.65
N TRP A 39 22.72 -1.44 -12.81
CA TRP A 39 21.70 -2.39 -12.34
C TRP A 39 20.61 -1.69 -11.52
N LEU A 40 20.97 -0.69 -10.71
CA LEU A 40 20.00 0.10 -9.94
C LEU A 40 19.12 0.95 -10.87
N THR A 41 19.71 1.68 -11.82
CA THR A 41 19.00 2.63 -12.70
C THR A 41 18.27 1.95 -13.85
N ASP A 42 18.95 1.11 -14.61
CA ASP A 42 18.47 0.60 -15.89
C ASP A 42 17.48 -0.57 -15.69
N VAL A 43 17.60 -1.30 -14.57
CA VAL A 43 16.83 -2.52 -14.31
C VAL A 43 15.84 -2.36 -13.15
N LEU A 44 16.30 -1.84 -12.00
CA LEU A 44 15.42 -1.65 -10.83
C LEU A 44 14.67 -0.29 -10.88
N GLU A 45 15.09 0.61 -11.77
CA GLU A 45 14.59 1.99 -11.89
C GLU A 45 14.65 2.74 -10.55
N ILE A 46 15.72 2.49 -9.79
CA ILE A 46 16.08 3.25 -8.60
C ILE A 46 16.90 4.44 -9.10
N PRO A 47 16.53 5.69 -8.76
CA PRO A 47 17.32 6.86 -9.15
C PRO A 47 18.78 6.69 -8.74
N ALA A 48 19.70 7.05 -9.66
CA ALA A 48 21.12 7.04 -9.36
C ALA A 48 21.37 7.95 -8.14
N PRO A 49 21.92 7.42 -7.05
CA PRO A 49 22.19 8.24 -5.89
C PRO A 49 23.28 9.27 -6.22
N SER A 50 23.07 10.54 -5.84
CA SER A 50 24.11 11.57 -5.83
C SER A 50 25.08 11.29 -4.68
N PHE A 51 25.91 10.27 -4.84
CA PHE A 51 26.93 9.96 -3.84
C PHE A 51 28.22 10.70 -4.17
N ASP A 52 28.73 11.43 -3.18
CA ASP A 52 30.02 12.10 -3.26
C ASP A 52 31.15 11.06 -3.45
N ASN A 53 31.83 11.12 -4.60
CA ASN A 53 32.79 10.12 -5.09
C ASN A 53 34.23 10.35 -4.58
N THR A 54 34.39 10.94 -3.39
CA THR A 54 35.73 11.15 -2.81
C THR A 54 36.41 9.80 -2.51
N VAL A 55 37.68 9.64 -2.86
CA VAL A 55 38.35 8.33 -2.84
C VAL A 55 39.07 8.11 -1.51
N ASP A 56 38.42 7.39 -0.60
CA ASP A 56 39.04 6.67 0.53
C ASP A 56 38.39 5.28 0.61
N THR A 57 39.14 4.25 1.00
CA THR A 57 38.67 2.85 1.11
C THR A 57 37.50 2.69 2.10
N ALA A 58 37.46 3.46 3.19
CA ALA A 58 36.30 3.56 4.07
C ALA A 58 35.09 4.18 3.36
N ASN A 59 35.34 5.10 2.41
CA ASN A 59 34.29 5.60 1.52
C ASN A 59 33.83 4.48 0.58
N THR A 60 34.71 3.72 -0.07
CA THR A 60 34.31 2.63 -0.98
C THR A 60 33.39 1.59 -0.33
N ALA A 61 33.72 1.10 0.87
CA ALA A 61 32.88 0.14 1.58
C ALA A 61 31.51 0.71 1.95
N THR A 62 31.51 1.94 2.45
CA THR A 62 30.28 2.68 2.80
C THR A 62 29.41 2.90 1.56
N GLN A 63 30.01 3.28 0.44
CA GLN A 63 29.33 3.57 -0.83
C GLN A 63 28.74 2.31 -1.47
N TRP A 64 29.44 1.18 -1.36
CA TRP A 64 28.93 -0.11 -1.80
C TRP A 64 27.74 -0.54 -0.94
N LEU A 65 27.86 -0.39 0.38
CA LEU A 65 26.80 -0.73 1.31
C LEU A 65 25.55 0.15 1.10
N LYS A 66 25.71 1.46 0.87
CA LYS A 66 24.59 2.37 0.55
C LYS A 66 23.78 1.88 -0.66
N ARG A 67 24.44 1.40 -1.71
CA ARG A 67 23.78 0.81 -2.90
C ARG A 67 23.00 -0.46 -2.57
N CYS A 68 23.61 -1.35 -1.77
CA CYS A 68 22.92 -2.55 -1.29
C CYS A 68 21.69 -2.19 -0.44
N LEU A 69 21.79 -1.17 0.40
CA LEU A 69 20.66 -0.70 1.21
C LEU A 69 19.49 -0.13 0.38
N LEU A 70 19.77 0.51 -0.77
CA LEU A 70 18.72 0.89 -1.72
C LEU A 70 17.98 -0.34 -2.26
N VAL A 71 18.72 -1.40 -2.60
CA VAL A 71 18.14 -2.67 -3.04
C VAL A 71 17.35 -3.32 -1.92
N CYS A 72 17.85 -3.28 -0.67
CA CYS A 72 17.11 -3.77 0.50
C CYS A 72 15.74 -3.09 0.60
N ARG A 73 15.67 -1.76 0.43
CA ARG A 73 14.41 -1.01 0.42
C ARG A 73 13.47 -1.50 -0.69
N GLU A 74 13.97 -1.65 -1.93
CA GLU A 74 13.14 -2.12 -3.05
C GLU A 74 12.67 -3.57 -2.87
N LEU A 75 13.50 -4.45 -2.30
CA LEU A 75 13.10 -5.82 -1.98
C LEU A 75 11.99 -5.85 -0.93
N MET A 76 12.10 -5.02 0.11
CA MET A 76 11.05 -4.86 1.11
C MET A 76 9.75 -4.32 0.49
N GLN A 77 9.81 -3.30 -0.35
CA GLN A 77 8.63 -2.79 -1.07
C GLN A 77 8.04 -3.84 -2.04
N GLY A 78 8.89 -4.63 -2.72
CA GLY A 78 8.47 -5.75 -3.57
C GLY A 78 7.74 -6.83 -2.76
N GLY A 79 8.17 -7.05 -1.51
CA GLY A 79 7.47 -7.86 -0.50
C GLY A 79 6.29 -7.17 0.19
N GLN A 80 5.87 -5.99 -0.29
CA GLN A 80 4.78 -5.17 0.23
C GLN A 80 4.98 -4.54 1.62
N PHE A 81 6.24 -4.38 2.07
CA PHE A 81 6.55 -3.65 3.29
C PHE A 81 6.74 -2.14 3.00
N PRO A 82 6.07 -1.24 3.74
CA PRO A 82 6.10 0.21 3.53
C PRO A 82 7.38 0.86 4.05
N VAL A 83 8.53 0.48 3.49
CA VAL A 83 9.83 1.10 3.77
C VAL A 83 10.10 2.15 2.70
N PHE A 84 9.73 3.41 2.96
CA PHE A 84 9.81 4.48 1.95
C PHE A 84 11.07 5.32 2.09
N GLU A 85 11.53 5.52 3.32
CA GLU A 85 12.73 6.30 3.55
C GLU A 85 14.00 5.51 3.22
N THR A 86 15.02 6.23 2.74
CA THR A 86 16.32 5.64 2.40
C THR A 86 17.02 5.17 3.68
N PRO A 87 17.43 3.89 3.76
CA PRO A 87 18.28 3.45 4.86
C PRO A 87 19.62 4.18 4.87
N ALA A 88 20.18 4.40 6.05
CA ALA A 88 21.44 5.11 6.23
C ALA A 88 22.53 4.19 6.80
N VAL A 89 23.78 4.49 6.47
CA VAL A 89 24.94 3.90 7.16
C VAL A 89 25.35 4.87 8.26
N ILE A 90 25.22 4.45 9.52
CA ILE A 90 25.57 5.24 10.70
C ILE A 90 27.07 5.15 10.98
N SER A 91 27.62 3.95 10.89
CA SER A 91 29.05 3.70 10.96
C SER A 91 29.41 2.52 10.08
N CYS A 92 30.63 2.53 9.55
CA CYS A 92 31.18 1.43 8.75
C CYS A 92 32.69 1.42 8.95
N ARG A 93 33.22 0.31 9.48
CA ARG A 93 34.63 0.15 9.79
C ARG A 93 35.09 -1.25 9.43
N GLN A 94 36.36 -1.38 9.05
CA GLN A 94 36.96 -2.67 8.81
C GLN A 94 37.06 -3.45 10.13
N SER A 95 36.72 -4.75 10.11
CA SER A 95 36.67 -5.58 11.32
C SER A 95 38.06 -5.81 11.93
N SER A 96 39.10 -5.84 11.11
CA SER A 96 40.50 -5.88 11.50
C SER A 96 41.38 -5.35 10.36
N VAL A 97 42.61 -4.93 10.68
CA VAL A 97 43.61 -4.56 9.67
C VAL A 97 43.79 -5.75 8.70
N ASP A 98 43.76 -5.47 7.39
CA ASP A 98 43.87 -6.43 6.28
C ASP A 98 42.70 -7.42 6.08
N SER A 99 41.55 -7.22 6.73
CA SER A 99 40.35 -8.06 6.50
C SER A 99 39.43 -7.53 5.40
N VAL A 100 38.92 -8.40 4.53
CA VAL A 100 37.83 -8.07 3.59
C VAL A 100 36.47 -7.90 4.28
N GLN A 101 36.42 -8.13 5.59
CA GLN A 101 35.22 -8.07 6.42
C GLN A 101 35.06 -6.69 7.08
N TRP A 102 33.83 -6.21 7.04
CA TRP A 102 33.43 -4.91 7.54
C TRP A 102 32.29 -5.06 8.54
N ASP A 103 32.36 -4.27 9.61
CA ASP A 103 31.29 -4.09 10.58
C ASP A 103 30.66 -2.71 10.36
N ALA A 104 29.34 -2.69 10.21
CA ALA A 104 28.56 -1.47 10.04
C ALA A 104 27.38 -1.44 11.01
N ILE A 105 26.93 -0.23 11.34
CA ILE A 105 25.62 0.02 11.93
C ILE A 105 24.78 0.69 10.87
N VAL A 106 23.67 0.06 10.48
CA VAL A 106 22.75 0.60 9.48
C VAL A 106 21.45 1.03 10.15
N SER A 107 20.86 2.12 9.67
CA SER A 107 19.56 2.63 10.12
C SER A 107 18.50 2.34 9.06
N LEU A 108 17.46 1.61 9.43
CA LEU A 108 16.30 1.32 8.58
C LEU A 108 15.02 1.87 9.20
N PRO A 109 14.00 2.19 8.40
CA PRO A 109 12.64 2.37 8.91
C PRO A 109 12.16 1.14 9.69
N ARG A 110 11.76 1.37 10.93
CA ARG A 110 11.17 0.38 11.81
C ARG A 110 9.66 0.33 11.53
N LEU A 111 9.17 -0.88 11.34
CA LEU A 111 7.75 -1.17 11.14
C LEU A 111 7.29 -2.03 12.32
N ASP A 112 6.22 -1.61 12.98
CA ASP A 112 5.63 -2.38 14.08
C ASP A 112 5.09 -3.73 13.60
N ASN A 113 5.13 -4.73 14.48
CA ASN A 113 4.57 -6.06 14.21
C ASN A 113 5.11 -6.73 12.93
N ILE A 114 6.30 -6.32 12.46
CA ILE A 114 7.01 -6.98 11.37
C ILE A 114 8.08 -7.91 11.94
N PRO A 115 8.11 -9.20 11.54
CA PRO A 115 9.12 -10.14 12.01
C PRO A 115 10.54 -9.67 11.67
N PRO A 116 11.52 -9.74 12.60
CA PRO A 116 12.92 -9.44 12.31
C PRO A 116 13.50 -10.24 11.13
N ALA A 117 12.96 -11.43 10.88
CA ALA A 117 13.32 -12.27 9.73
C ALA A 117 13.09 -11.57 8.38
N ALA A 118 12.10 -10.69 8.25
CA ALA A 118 11.84 -9.95 7.01
C ALA A 118 13.00 -8.97 6.71
N TYR A 119 13.43 -8.21 7.72
CA TYR A 119 14.58 -7.31 7.62
C TYR A 119 15.87 -8.06 7.29
N ASN A 120 16.12 -9.16 8.01
CA ASN A 120 17.31 -9.98 7.79
C ASN A 120 17.34 -10.58 6.38
N LEU A 121 16.21 -11.12 5.91
CA LEU A 121 16.11 -11.67 4.56
C LEU A 121 16.40 -10.60 3.50
N ALA A 122 15.77 -9.43 3.60
CA ALA A 122 15.96 -8.34 2.64
C ALA A 122 17.41 -7.82 2.65
N LEU A 123 17.99 -7.59 3.84
CA LEU A 123 19.36 -7.13 4.00
C LEU A 123 20.36 -8.13 3.41
N GLN A 124 20.30 -9.39 3.81
CA GLN A 124 21.22 -10.42 3.32
C GLN A 124 21.09 -10.65 1.80
N SER A 125 19.85 -10.61 1.29
CA SER A 125 19.60 -10.72 -0.15
C SER A 125 20.15 -9.52 -0.92
N SER A 126 20.10 -8.33 -0.35
CA SER A 126 20.65 -7.12 -0.96
C SER A 126 22.18 -7.16 -1.07
N LEU A 127 22.87 -7.72 -0.06
CA LEU A 127 24.32 -7.92 -0.12
C LEU A 127 24.70 -8.96 -1.16
N ARG A 128 23.99 -10.09 -1.20
CA ARG A 128 24.16 -11.11 -2.25
C ARG A 128 23.94 -10.53 -3.65
N PHE A 129 22.92 -9.67 -3.79
CA PHE A 129 22.67 -8.94 -5.03
C PHE A 129 23.85 -8.04 -5.40
N GLY A 130 24.34 -7.19 -4.48
CA GLY A 130 25.47 -6.30 -4.76
C GLY A 130 26.72 -7.06 -5.20
N LEU A 131 27.01 -8.21 -4.58
CA LEU A 131 28.12 -9.10 -4.96
C LEU A 131 27.93 -9.70 -6.36
N TRP A 132 26.71 -10.11 -6.70
CA TRP A 132 26.40 -10.73 -7.98
C TRP A 132 26.35 -9.71 -9.12
N ALA A 133 25.59 -8.63 -8.93
CA ALA A 133 25.36 -7.58 -9.94
C ALA A 133 26.65 -6.90 -10.38
N GLY A 134 27.59 -6.65 -9.45
CA GLY A 134 28.91 -6.07 -9.76
C GLY A 134 29.83 -6.96 -10.59
N ARG A 135 29.43 -8.20 -10.94
CA ARG A 135 30.23 -9.14 -11.74
C ARG A 135 29.51 -9.66 -12.98
N HIS A 136 28.23 -9.33 -13.16
CA HIS A 136 27.40 -9.88 -14.23
C HIS A 136 26.86 -8.75 -15.10
N PRO A 137 27.20 -8.71 -16.40
CA PRO A 137 26.69 -7.66 -17.28
C PRO A 137 25.18 -7.79 -17.45
N ILE A 138 24.51 -6.67 -17.70
CA ILE A 138 23.07 -6.63 -17.96
C ILE A 138 22.80 -7.24 -19.34
N ASN A 139 22.23 -8.44 -19.35
CA ASN A 139 21.76 -9.16 -20.53
C ASN A 139 20.56 -10.04 -20.17
N ASP A 140 19.86 -10.56 -21.18
CA ASP A 140 18.59 -11.28 -20.99
C ASP A 140 18.70 -12.55 -20.13
N ASP A 141 19.83 -13.28 -20.23
CA ASP A 141 20.09 -14.50 -19.43
C ASP A 141 20.26 -14.15 -17.94
N ASN A 142 21.10 -13.15 -17.67
CA ASN A 142 21.33 -12.64 -16.31
C ASN A 142 20.06 -12.03 -15.71
N LEU A 143 19.28 -11.26 -16.47
CA LEU A 143 17.98 -10.74 -16.02
C LEU A 143 17.02 -11.87 -15.64
N THR A 144 16.93 -12.90 -16.48
CA THR A 144 16.06 -14.06 -16.24
C THR A 144 16.47 -14.82 -14.98
N LYS A 145 17.76 -15.10 -14.82
CA LYS A 145 18.32 -15.75 -13.62
C LYS A 145 18.07 -14.92 -12.36
N LEU A 146 18.42 -13.64 -12.39
CA LEU A 146 18.24 -12.73 -11.25
C LEU A 146 16.79 -12.70 -10.78
N PHE A 147 15.85 -12.43 -11.69
CA PHE A 147 14.46 -12.30 -11.32
C PHE A 147 13.85 -13.63 -10.87
N THR A 148 14.21 -14.74 -11.49
CA THR A 148 13.75 -16.07 -11.05
C THR A 148 14.20 -16.34 -9.62
N THR A 149 15.47 -16.08 -9.31
CA THR A 149 16.03 -16.22 -7.97
C THR A 149 15.37 -15.26 -6.98
N MET A 150 15.27 -13.97 -7.30
CA MET A 150 14.63 -12.97 -6.44
C MET A 150 13.17 -13.32 -6.14
N ARG A 151 12.39 -13.77 -7.13
CA ARG A 151 11.01 -14.20 -6.92
C ARG A 151 10.93 -15.35 -5.93
N LYS A 152 11.73 -16.39 -6.15
CA LYS A 152 11.67 -17.65 -5.41
C LYS A 152 12.25 -17.51 -4.00
N GLU A 153 13.42 -16.88 -3.87
CA GLU A 153 14.19 -16.85 -2.63
C GLU A 153 13.91 -15.62 -1.76
N VAL A 154 13.34 -14.54 -2.32
CA VAL A 154 13.21 -13.26 -1.60
C VAL A 154 11.77 -12.76 -1.58
N ILE A 155 11.19 -12.42 -2.74
CA ILE A 155 9.89 -11.75 -2.81
C ILE A 155 8.76 -12.67 -2.31
N THR A 156 8.71 -13.93 -2.74
CA THR A 156 7.67 -14.86 -2.28
C THR A 156 7.76 -15.13 -0.77
N PRO A 157 8.95 -15.44 -0.21
CA PRO A 157 9.10 -15.55 1.25
C PRO A 157 8.73 -14.26 2.00
N LEU A 158 9.12 -13.08 1.52
CA LEU A 158 8.75 -11.79 2.11
C LEU A 158 7.22 -11.60 2.16
N CYS A 159 6.52 -11.83 1.04
CA CYS A 159 5.06 -11.75 0.99
C CYS A 159 4.37 -12.72 1.96
N ASN A 160 4.98 -13.87 2.23
CA ASN A 160 4.44 -14.85 3.18
C ASN A 160 4.63 -14.43 4.65
N LEU A 161 5.65 -13.62 4.96
CA LEU A 161 5.92 -13.15 6.33
C LEU A 161 4.91 -12.10 6.80
N ALA A 162 4.39 -11.28 5.89
CA ALA A 162 3.31 -10.35 6.15
C ALA A 162 2.47 -10.15 4.88
N PRO A 163 1.44 -10.98 4.67
CA PRO A 163 0.52 -10.77 3.56
C PRO A 163 -0.08 -9.37 3.65
N THR A 164 -0.15 -8.66 2.54
CA THR A 164 -0.90 -7.40 2.43
C THR A 164 -1.63 -7.37 1.10
N GLY A 165 -2.67 -6.55 0.99
CA GLY A 165 -3.34 -6.40 -0.30
C GLY A 165 -2.78 -5.23 -1.12
N LYS A 166 -3.07 -5.29 -2.42
CA LYS A 166 -2.44 -4.46 -3.46
C LYS A 166 -2.63 -2.95 -3.30
N SER A 167 -3.67 -2.51 -2.57
CA SER A 167 -3.93 -1.08 -2.33
C SER A 167 -3.09 -0.50 -1.19
N THR A 168 -2.61 -1.35 -0.27
CA THR A 168 -1.97 -0.89 0.99
C THR A 168 -0.70 -0.09 0.74
N LEU A 169 0.27 -0.66 0.00
CA LEU A 169 1.55 0.01 -0.23
C LEU A 169 1.41 1.35 -0.99
N PRO A 170 0.61 1.47 -2.07
CA PRO A 170 0.34 2.76 -2.72
C PRO A 170 -0.28 3.80 -1.77
N ILE A 171 -1.26 3.43 -0.95
CA ILE A 171 -1.90 4.35 0.01
C ILE A 171 -0.88 4.83 1.03
N LEU A 172 -0.10 3.92 1.63
CA LEU A 172 0.92 4.26 2.62
C LEU A 172 2.05 5.11 2.04
N LYS A 173 2.38 4.92 0.75
CA LYS A 173 3.37 5.76 0.06
C LYS A 173 2.90 7.21 -0.02
N VAL A 174 1.64 7.43 -0.36
CA VAL A 174 1.06 8.78 -0.39
C VAL A 174 0.88 9.34 1.02
N ALA A 175 0.50 8.52 2.00
CA ALA A 175 0.45 8.92 3.41
C ALA A 175 1.84 9.44 3.88
N ASN A 176 2.90 8.70 3.59
CA ASN A 176 4.28 9.12 3.87
C ASN A 176 4.65 10.43 3.16
N GLN A 177 4.23 10.62 1.89
CA GLN A 177 4.48 11.86 1.15
C GLN A 177 3.76 13.06 1.76
N LEU A 178 2.53 12.86 2.27
CA LEU A 178 1.74 13.86 3.00
C LEU A 178 2.19 14.04 4.45
N GLY A 179 3.19 13.27 4.92
CA GLY A 179 3.69 13.33 6.28
C GLY A 179 2.76 12.66 7.30
N ILE A 180 1.77 11.88 6.89
CA ILE A 180 0.86 11.17 7.81
C ILE A 180 1.58 9.93 8.36
N PRO A 181 1.74 9.80 9.68
CA PRO A 181 2.42 8.65 10.26
C PRO A 181 1.55 7.41 10.22
N PHE A 182 2.16 6.24 10.27
CA PHE A 182 1.41 4.99 10.30
C PHE A 182 2.06 3.91 11.15
N ILE A 183 1.22 3.01 11.66
CA ILE A 183 1.58 1.88 12.50
C ILE A 183 0.95 0.63 11.88
N HIS A 184 1.74 -0.42 11.68
CA HIS A 184 1.20 -1.71 11.29
C HIS A 184 0.69 -2.43 12.55
N LEU A 185 -0.61 -2.73 12.62
CA LEU A 185 -1.25 -3.35 13.77
C LEU A 185 -1.21 -4.89 13.71
N GLY A 186 -0.71 -5.46 12.62
CA GLY A 186 -0.85 -6.89 12.31
C GLY A 186 -2.02 -7.16 11.36
N SER A 187 -2.10 -8.37 10.83
CA SER A 187 -3.19 -8.82 9.94
C SER A 187 -3.45 -7.89 8.75
N SER A 188 -2.39 -7.29 8.18
CA SER A 188 -2.46 -6.32 7.07
C SER A 188 -3.12 -4.97 7.41
N ILE A 189 -3.49 -4.74 8.67
CA ILE A 189 -4.15 -3.52 9.13
C ILE A 189 -3.11 -2.47 9.48
N TYR A 190 -3.35 -1.25 9.02
CA TYR A 190 -2.54 -0.08 9.36
C TYR A 190 -3.40 0.96 10.06
N GLN A 191 -2.86 1.58 11.10
CA GLN A 191 -3.37 2.83 11.64
C GLN A 191 -2.61 3.98 10.98
N LEU A 192 -3.33 4.95 10.44
CA LEU A 192 -2.81 6.24 9.95
C LEU A 192 -3.11 7.29 11.01
N GLY A 193 -2.11 8.05 11.45
CA GLY A 193 -2.25 9.03 12.53
C GLY A 193 -2.29 8.43 13.94
N TRP A 194 -2.52 9.29 14.93
CA TRP A 194 -2.49 8.98 16.35
C TRP A 194 -3.75 9.44 17.07
N GLY A 195 -4.04 8.80 18.21
CA GLY A 195 -5.11 9.23 19.10
C GLY A 195 -6.47 9.28 18.41
N HIS A 196 -7.28 10.29 18.74
CA HIS A 196 -8.59 10.53 18.12
C HIS A 196 -8.53 10.89 16.62
N LYS A 197 -7.40 11.41 16.13
CA LYS A 197 -7.22 11.74 14.70
C LYS A 197 -6.88 10.51 13.85
N ALA A 198 -6.58 9.38 14.48
CA ALA A 198 -6.19 8.18 13.77
C ALA A 198 -7.35 7.57 12.98
N ARG A 199 -7.03 6.93 11.85
CA ARG A 199 -7.95 6.07 11.09
C ARG A 199 -7.27 4.75 10.77
N ARG A 200 -8.03 3.66 10.81
CA ARG A 200 -7.54 2.32 10.46
C ARG A 200 -7.93 1.97 9.04
N ILE A 201 -7.01 1.30 8.33
CA ILE A 201 -7.23 0.80 6.98
C ILE A 201 -6.80 -0.67 6.85
N ASP A 202 -7.50 -1.44 6.02
CA ASP A 202 -7.04 -2.70 5.43
C ASP A 202 -7.24 -2.59 3.92
N ARG A 203 -6.16 -2.61 3.14
CA ARG A 203 -6.20 -2.32 1.70
C ARG A 203 -6.83 -0.94 1.47
N SER A 204 -8.03 -0.90 0.90
CA SER A 204 -8.82 0.30 0.65
C SER A 204 -10.02 0.44 1.58
N THR A 205 -10.28 -0.54 2.44
CA THR A 205 -11.30 -0.41 3.48
C THR A 205 -10.78 0.41 4.64
N THR A 206 -11.71 0.97 5.39
CA THR A 206 -11.53 1.83 6.55
C THR A 206 -12.23 1.23 7.76
N GLY A 207 -11.89 1.70 8.95
CA GLY A 207 -12.59 1.31 10.18
C GLY A 207 -14.06 1.70 10.23
N GLU A 208 -14.54 2.53 9.30
CA GLU A 208 -15.93 2.96 9.19
C GLU A 208 -16.77 2.03 8.28
N ASP A 209 -16.11 1.18 7.48
CA ASP A 209 -16.82 0.25 6.59
C ASP A 209 -17.51 -0.88 7.38
N SER A 210 -18.79 -1.10 7.07
CA SER A 210 -19.59 -2.15 7.69
C SER A 210 -19.05 -3.53 7.36
N ALA A 211 -18.69 -4.30 8.39
CA ALA A 211 -18.32 -5.70 8.24
C ALA A 211 -19.49 -6.54 7.68
N MET A 212 -20.73 -6.23 8.08
CA MET A 212 -21.93 -6.87 7.52
C MET A 212 -22.13 -6.47 6.06
N GLY A 213 -21.95 -5.20 5.74
CA GLY A 213 -21.96 -4.67 4.38
C GLY A 213 -20.98 -5.37 3.46
N SER A 214 -19.72 -5.46 3.91
CA SER A 214 -18.64 -6.15 3.20
C SER A 214 -18.97 -7.62 2.94
N LYS A 215 -19.63 -8.29 3.89
CA LYS A 215 -20.09 -9.67 3.73
C LYS A 215 -21.21 -9.79 2.70
N LEU A 216 -22.19 -8.88 2.73
CA LEU A 216 -23.30 -8.85 1.78
C LEU A 216 -22.79 -8.60 0.35
N ALA A 217 -21.89 -7.64 0.19
CA ALA A 217 -21.30 -7.25 -1.09
C ALA A 217 -20.50 -8.38 -1.78
N GLN A 218 -19.99 -9.34 -1.02
CA GLN A 218 -19.26 -10.50 -1.56
C GLN A 218 -20.18 -11.58 -2.15
N ASP A 219 -21.47 -11.57 -1.83
CA ASP A 219 -22.44 -12.48 -2.43
C ASP A 219 -23.22 -11.75 -3.53
N LYS A 220 -22.96 -12.12 -4.79
CA LYS A 220 -23.55 -11.47 -5.97
C LYS A 220 -25.06 -11.56 -6.01
N VAL A 221 -25.62 -12.70 -5.57
CA VAL A 221 -27.07 -12.95 -5.59
C VAL A 221 -27.74 -12.10 -4.53
N VAL A 222 -27.20 -12.11 -3.31
CA VAL A 222 -27.69 -11.28 -2.20
C VAL A 222 -27.56 -9.79 -2.54
N THR A 223 -26.42 -9.37 -3.09
CA THR A 223 -26.15 -7.99 -3.50
C THR A 223 -27.21 -7.50 -4.49
N ALA A 224 -27.38 -8.21 -5.61
CA ALA A 224 -28.35 -7.80 -6.63
C ALA A 224 -29.80 -7.85 -6.11
N ASN A 225 -30.15 -8.81 -5.25
CA ASN A 225 -31.48 -8.86 -4.62
C ASN A 225 -31.73 -7.66 -3.71
N LEU A 226 -30.75 -7.31 -2.86
CA LEU A 226 -30.84 -6.20 -1.93
C LEU A 226 -30.94 -4.85 -2.65
N LEU A 227 -30.12 -4.65 -3.69
CA LEU A 227 -30.21 -3.45 -4.55
C LEU A 227 -31.62 -3.30 -5.14
N ARG A 228 -32.20 -4.35 -5.71
CA ARG A 228 -33.57 -4.30 -6.26
C ARG A 228 -34.63 -4.04 -5.18
N GLN A 229 -34.49 -4.65 -4.00
CA GLN A 229 -35.40 -4.41 -2.88
C GLN A 229 -35.34 -2.96 -2.38
N ALA A 230 -34.18 -2.33 -2.49
CA ALA A 230 -33.99 -0.91 -2.19
C ALA A 230 -34.43 0.03 -3.33
N GLY A 231 -34.96 -0.50 -4.44
CA GLY A 231 -35.39 0.30 -5.59
C GLY A 231 -34.27 0.74 -6.53
N LEU A 232 -33.05 0.20 -6.38
CA LEU A 232 -31.90 0.50 -7.24
C LEU A 232 -31.87 -0.43 -8.46
N PRO A 233 -31.38 0.05 -9.62
CA PRO A 233 -31.28 -0.77 -10.81
C PRO A 233 -30.20 -1.84 -10.64
N ALA A 234 -30.56 -3.11 -10.78
CA ALA A 234 -29.64 -4.23 -10.64
C ALA A 234 -30.09 -5.42 -11.52
N PRO A 235 -29.18 -6.32 -11.93
CA PRO A 235 -29.48 -7.34 -12.90
C PRO A 235 -30.59 -8.29 -12.43
N VAL A 236 -31.53 -8.58 -13.33
CA VAL A 236 -32.56 -9.61 -13.14
C VAL A 236 -31.91 -10.96 -13.40
N HIS A 237 -31.88 -11.81 -12.36
CA HIS A 237 -31.19 -13.08 -12.43
C HIS A 237 -31.95 -14.22 -11.75
N ARG A 238 -31.53 -15.45 -12.04
CA ARG A 238 -31.86 -16.67 -11.28
C ARG A 238 -30.61 -17.52 -11.12
N VAL A 239 -30.57 -18.26 -10.02
CA VAL A 239 -29.55 -19.27 -9.77
C VAL A 239 -30.11 -20.62 -10.23
N VAL A 240 -29.33 -21.34 -11.00
CA VAL A 240 -29.66 -22.66 -11.56
C VAL A 240 -28.53 -23.65 -11.29
N SER A 241 -28.86 -24.93 -11.30
CA SER A 241 -27.89 -26.02 -11.10
C SER A 241 -27.89 -27.02 -12.26
N THR A 242 -28.83 -26.92 -13.20
CA THR A 242 -28.88 -27.78 -14.38
C THR A 242 -28.99 -26.97 -15.67
N LEU A 243 -28.59 -27.58 -16.79
CA LEU A 243 -28.71 -26.96 -18.12
C LEU A 243 -30.18 -26.72 -18.50
N ASP A 244 -31.08 -27.62 -18.12
CA ASP A 244 -32.52 -27.48 -18.43
C ASP A 244 -33.16 -26.32 -17.67
N GLU A 245 -32.78 -26.13 -16.39
CA GLU A 245 -33.14 -24.94 -15.63
C GLU A 245 -32.57 -23.68 -16.29
N ALA A 246 -31.29 -23.70 -16.70
CA ALA A 246 -30.66 -22.57 -17.37
C ALA A 246 -31.40 -22.19 -18.67
N ARG A 247 -31.82 -23.18 -19.47
CA ARG A 247 -32.63 -22.97 -20.68
C ARG A 247 -33.97 -22.34 -20.35
N THR A 248 -34.71 -22.94 -19.41
CA THR A 248 -36.03 -22.47 -18.98
C THR A 248 -35.97 -21.02 -18.45
N VAL A 249 -34.93 -20.71 -17.69
CA VAL A 249 -34.70 -19.36 -17.16
C VAL A 249 -34.33 -18.38 -18.28
N SER A 250 -33.45 -18.77 -19.20
CA SER A 250 -33.02 -17.91 -20.30
C SER A 250 -34.18 -17.52 -21.21
N GLU A 251 -35.10 -18.45 -21.50
CA GLU A 251 -36.33 -18.18 -22.24
C GLU A 251 -37.25 -17.19 -21.52
N LYS A 252 -37.32 -17.26 -20.18
CA LYS A 252 -38.13 -16.34 -19.36
C LYS A 252 -37.51 -14.96 -19.20
N ILE A 253 -36.19 -14.89 -19.05
CA ILE A 253 -35.44 -13.64 -18.88
C ILE A 253 -35.32 -12.89 -20.22
N GLY A 254 -35.22 -13.63 -21.33
CA GLY A 254 -34.99 -13.09 -22.67
C GLY A 254 -33.51 -13.13 -23.05
N TRP A 255 -33.27 -13.38 -24.34
CA TRP A 255 -31.94 -13.44 -24.94
C TRP A 255 -31.44 -12.07 -25.42
N PRO A 256 -30.11 -11.81 -25.44
CA PRO A 256 -29.04 -12.67 -24.93
C PRO A 256 -28.95 -12.63 -23.39
N VAL A 257 -28.35 -13.67 -22.81
CA VAL A 257 -28.10 -13.77 -21.36
C VAL A 257 -26.61 -13.82 -21.06
N VAL A 258 -26.27 -13.53 -19.80
CA VAL A 258 -24.94 -13.79 -19.24
C VAL A 258 -25.01 -15.03 -18.36
N ILE A 259 -24.03 -15.91 -18.53
CA ILE A 259 -23.86 -17.12 -17.72
C ILE A 259 -22.59 -16.96 -16.89
N LYS A 260 -22.70 -17.04 -15.56
CA LYS A 260 -21.54 -16.91 -14.66
C LYS A 260 -21.63 -17.80 -13.41
N PRO A 261 -20.50 -18.31 -12.88
CA PRO A 261 -20.49 -18.98 -11.59
C PRO A 261 -20.89 -18.01 -10.47
N ALA A 262 -21.67 -18.51 -9.50
CA ALA A 262 -22.04 -17.74 -8.32
C ALA A 262 -20.86 -17.51 -7.36
N ASP A 263 -19.83 -18.35 -7.43
CA ASP A 263 -18.72 -18.47 -6.46
C ASP A 263 -17.33 -18.19 -7.05
N ARG A 264 -17.27 -17.42 -8.14
CA ARG A 264 -16.02 -17.00 -8.81
C ARG A 264 -15.97 -15.50 -9.00
N ASP A 265 -14.77 -14.91 -8.95
CA ASP A 265 -14.55 -13.48 -9.07
C ASP A 265 -13.82 -13.12 -10.39
N ARG A 266 -13.67 -11.81 -10.65
CA ARG A 266 -12.80 -11.25 -11.71
C ARG A 266 -13.11 -11.71 -13.14
N GLY A 267 -14.34 -12.15 -13.38
CA GLY A 267 -14.77 -12.62 -14.70
C GLY A 267 -14.46 -14.09 -14.98
N GLU A 268 -13.92 -14.86 -14.02
CA GLU A 268 -13.65 -16.28 -14.21
C GLU A 268 -14.94 -17.07 -14.49
N GLY A 269 -14.99 -17.73 -15.64
CA GLY A 269 -16.14 -18.52 -16.08
C GLY A 269 -17.35 -17.72 -16.54
N VAL A 270 -17.22 -16.40 -16.71
CA VAL A 270 -18.28 -15.55 -17.25
C VAL A 270 -18.32 -15.70 -18.77
N THR A 271 -19.49 -16.01 -19.32
CA THR A 271 -19.76 -15.97 -20.76
C THR A 271 -20.85 -14.95 -21.04
N VAL A 272 -20.56 -14.00 -21.93
CA VAL A 272 -21.49 -12.98 -22.44
C VAL A 272 -21.96 -13.35 -23.84
N ASP A 273 -22.97 -12.65 -24.34
CA ASP A 273 -23.63 -12.87 -25.64
C ASP A 273 -24.18 -14.30 -25.78
N VAL A 274 -24.63 -14.90 -24.67
CA VAL A 274 -25.11 -16.28 -24.71
C VAL A 274 -26.49 -16.30 -25.37
N THR A 275 -26.61 -17.15 -26.38
CA THR A 275 -27.83 -17.43 -27.13
C THR A 275 -28.27 -18.88 -26.86
N SER A 276 -29.41 -19.28 -27.39
CA SER A 276 -29.89 -20.67 -27.29
C SER A 276 -28.84 -21.68 -27.75
N ASP A 277 -28.09 -21.38 -28.81
CA ASP A 277 -27.12 -22.28 -29.42
C ASP A 277 -25.83 -22.40 -28.59
N THR A 278 -25.43 -21.32 -27.91
CA THR A 278 -24.19 -21.27 -27.13
C THR A 278 -24.39 -21.59 -25.65
N LEU A 279 -25.65 -21.65 -25.17
CA LEU A 279 -25.99 -21.86 -23.76
C LEU A 279 -25.33 -23.09 -23.16
N LYS A 280 -25.34 -24.23 -23.86
CA LYS A 280 -24.78 -25.48 -23.35
C LYS A 280 -23.29 -25.32 -23.01
N HIS A 281 -22.51 -24.79 -23.95
CA HIS A 281 -21.09 -24.58 -23.77
C HIS A 281 -20.80 -23.57 -22.66
N ALA A 282 -21.54 -22.46 -22.63
CA ALA A 282 -21.42 -21.44 -21.58
C ALA A 282 -21.70 -22.02 -20.18
N PHE A 283 -22.77 -22.82 -20.05
CA PHE A 283 -23.15 -23.46 -18.80
C PHE A 283 -22.11 -24.51 -18.36
N GLU A 284 -21.65 -25.37 -19.26
CA GLU A 284 -20.65 -26.40 -18.95
C GLU A 284 -19.32 -25.76 -18.50
N SER A 285 -18.87 -24.70 -19.17
CA SER A 285 -17.66 -23.95 -18.80
C SER A 285 -17.79 -23.32 -17.40
N ALA A 286 -18.89 -22.61 -17.13
CA ALA A 286 -19.14 -22.01 -15.83
C ALA A 286 -19.27 -23.07 -14.72
N SER A 287 -19.99 -24.17 -15.00
CA SER A 287 -20.18 -25.30 -14.08
C SER A 287 -18.89 -26.02 -13.78
N ALA A 288 -17.99 -26.21 -14.74
CA ALA A 288 -16.69 -26.83 -14.52
C ALA A 288 -15.85 -26.03 -13.51
N LEU A 289 -15.92 -24.69 -13.58
CA LEU A 289 -15.18 -23.79 -12.69
C LEU A 289 -15.84 -23.61 -11.32
N SER A 290 -17.17 -23.68 -11.24
CA SER A 290 -17.89 -23.53 -9.97
C SER A 290 -17.64 -24.71 -9.02
N LYS A 291 -17.37 -24.41 -7.74
CA LYS A 291 -17.23 -25.43 -6.68
C LYS A 291 -18.60 -25.84 -6.15
N THR A 292 -19.51 -24.89 -6.06
CA THR A 292 -20.89 -25.09 -5.57
C THR A 292 -21.85 -25.59 -6.65
N LYS A 293 -21.43 -25.59 -7.92
CA LYS A 293 -22.27 -25.91 -9.09
C LYS A 293 -23.53 -25.03 -9.17
N LYS A 294 -23.44 -23.81 -8.64
CA LYS A 294 -24.49 -22.79 -8.71
C LYS A 294 -24.11 -21.78 -9.78
N ILE A 295 -24.94 -21.69 -10.81
CA ILE A 295 -24.73 -20.83 -11.97
C ILE A 295 -25.80 -19.74 -11.98
N ILE A 296 -25.38 -18.51 -12.22
CA ILE A 296 -26.26 -17.36 -12.39
C ILE A 296 -26.55 -17.22 -13.88
N VAL A 297 -27.85 -17.19 -14.21
CA VAL A 297 -28.36 -16.74 -15.51
C VAL A 297 -28.99 -15.37 -15.29
N GLU A 298 -28.49 -14.37 -16.00
CA GLU A 298 -28.98 -12.99 -15.89
C GLU A 298 -29.18 -12.34 -17.26
N ARG A 299 -30.09 -11.36 -17.33
CA ARG A 299 -30.29 -10.59 -18.55
C ARG A 299 -29.01 -9.83 -18.88
N GLN A 300 -28.57 -9.91 -20.13
CA GLN A 300 -27.47 -9.07 -20.58
C GLN A 300 -27.93 -7.63 -20.76
N VAL A 301 -27.14 -6.70 -20.22
CA VAL A 301 -27.27 -5.26 -20.46
C VAL A 301 -26.18 -4.83 -21.43
N ALA A 302 -26.56 -4.00 -22.41
CA ALA A 302 -25.62 -3.50 -23.41
C ALA A 302 -24.65 -2.47 -22.81
N GLY A 303 -23.49 -2.34 -23.44
CA GLY A 303 -22.47 -1.37 -23.05
C GLY A 303 -21.31 -1.99 -22.28
N CYS A 304 -20.63 -1.17 -21.49
CA CYS A 304 -19.40 -1.54 -20.80
C CYS A 304 -19.46 -1.20 -19.31
N CYS A 305 -18.55 -1.78 -18.54
CA CYS A 305 -18.49 -1.58 -17.10
C CYS A 305 -17.79 -0.27 -16.73
N HIS A 306 -18.49 0.58 -16.00
CA HIS A 306 -18.00 1.82 -15.40
C HIS A 306 -17.87 1.62 -13.90
N ARG A 307 -16.65 1.82 -13.36
CA ARG A 307 -16.40 1.75 -11.92
C ARG A 307 -16.43 3.14 -11.32
N LEU A 308 -17.46 3.43 -10.54
CA LEU A 308 -17.55 4.63 -9.71
C LEU A 308 -16.96 4.31 -8.34
N VAL A 309 -15.86 4.95 -7.99
CA VAL A 309 -15.26 4.80 -6.65
C VAL A 309 -15.90 5.82 -5.73
N ILE A 310 -16.63 5.35 -4.73
CA ILE A 310 -17.26 6.17 -3.69
C ILE A 310 -16.34 6.18 -2.47
N ALA A 311 -16.09 7.38 -1.93
CA ALA A 311 -15.35 7.60 -0.70
C ALA A 311 -16.05 8.68 0.14
N GLY A 312 -16.29 8.43 1.42
CA GLY A 312 -16.92 9.41 2.32
C GLY A 312 -18.31 9.89 1.86
N GLY A 313 -19.09 8.99 1.25
CA GLY A 313 -20.44 9.29 0.73
C GLY A 313 -20.46 10.13 -0.54
N LYS A 314 -19.34 10.26 -1.26
CA LYS A 314 -19.23 11.04 -2.50
C LYS A 314 -18.46 10.28 -3.56
N LEU A 315 -18.67 10.62 -4.84
CA LEU A 315 -17.81 10.14 -5.92
C LEU A 315 -16.39 10.69 -5.71
N LEU A 316 -15.42 9.78 -5.65
CA LEU A 316 -14.00 10.12 -5.69
C LEU A 316 -13.54 10.27 -7.15
N TYR A 317 -13.84 9.28 -7.98
CA TYR A 317 -13.64 9.29 -9.44
C TYR A 317 -14.45 8.17 -10.11
N ALA A 318 -14.65 8.27 -11.43
CA ALA A 318 -15.26 7.22 -12.24
C ALA A 318 -14.32 6.78 -13.37
N LEU A 319 -14.23 5.46 -13.59
CA LEU A 319 -13.43 4.87 -14.66
C LEU A 319 -14.28 3.99 -15.56
N LYS A 320 -14.25 4.24 -16.86
CA LYS A 320 -14.71 3.30 -17.88
C LYS A 320 -13.66 2.21 -18.06
N ARG A 321 -14.07 0.96 -17.88
CA ARG A 321 -13.20 -0.21 -18.08
C ARG A 321 -13.21 -0.54 -19.57
N GLN A 322 -12.02 -0.67 -20.14
CA GLN A 322 -11.86 -1.04 -21.54
C GLN A 322 -11.35 -2.48 -21.62
N ALA A 323 -11.89 -3.23 -22.58
CA ALA A 323 -11.40 -4.56 -22.87
C ALA A 323 -9.92 -4.52 -23.29
N PRO A 324 -9.15 -5.58 -22.99
CA PRO A 324 -7.77 -5.66 -23.43
C PRO A 324 -7.65 -5.43 -24.93
N SER A 325 -6.73 -4.56 -25.33
CA SER A 325 -6.56 -4.19 -26.74
C SER A 325 -5.10 -3.92 -27.06
N ILE A 326 -4.81 -3.88 -28.36
CA ILE A 326 -3.52 -3.48 -28.91
C ILE A 326 -3.73 -2.37 -29.93
N VAL A 327 -2.77 -1.45 -30.04
CA VAL A 327 -2.81 -0.33 -30.97
C VAL A 327 -1.82 -0.62 -32.11
N GLY A 328 -2.31 -0.58 -33.34
CA GLY A 328 -1.48 -0.76 -34.53
C GLY A 328 -0.47 0.37 -34.71
N ASP A 329 0.73 0.02 -35.15
CA ASP A 329 1.76 0.96 -35.60
C ASP A 329 1.82 1.07 -37.13
N GLY A 330 0.94 0.35 -37.85
CA GLY A 330 0.91 0.27 -39.30
C GLY A 330 2.03 -0.55 -39.93
N GLN A 331 2.92 -1.17 -39.14
CA GLN A 331 4.11 -1.86 -39.63
C GLN A 331 4.21 -3.31 -39.13
N LYS A 332 3.90 -3.54 -37.86
CA LYS A 332 4.05 -4.84 -37.20
C LYS A 332 2.72 -5.60 -37.19
N SER A 333 2.82 -6.92 -37.29
CA SER A 333 1.65 -7.78 -37.09
C SER A 333 1.19 -7.76 -35.63
N ILE A 334 -0.05 -8.16 -35.37
CA ILE A 334 -0.59 -8.31 -34.00
C ILE A 334 0.32 -9.19 -33.13
N GLY A 335 0.80 -10.32 -33.66
CA GLY A 335 1.73 -11.21 -32.96
C GLY A 335 3.06 -10.53 -32.63
N GLN A 336 3.61 -9.73 -33.55
CA GLN A 336 4.85 -8.98 -33.33
C GLN A 336 4.68 -7.85 -32.31
N LEU A 337 3.54 -7.16 -32.31
CA LEU A 337 3.21 -6.13 -31.34
C LEU A 337 3.09 -6.74 -29.92
N LEU A 338 2.42 -7.88 -29.80
CA LEU A 338 2.30 -8.60 -28.52
C LEU A 338 3.66 -9.08 -28.00
N GLU A 339 4.53 -9.61 -28.88
CA GLU A 339 5.88 -10.03 -28.47
C GLU A 339 6.76 -8.84 -28.09
N THR A 340 6.65 -7.71 -28.80
CA THR A 340 7.33 -6.46 -28.42
C THR A 340 6.94 -6.04 -27.00
N ALA A 341 5.63 -5.97 -26.71
CA ALA A 341 5.13 -5.65 -25.38
C ALA A 341 5.61 -6.65 -24.31
N ARG A 342 5.68 -7.94 -24.66
CA ARG A 342 6.19 -8.99 -23.76
C ARG A 342 7.67 -8.79 -23.42
N LEU A 343 8.51 -8.48 -24.41
CA LEU A 343 9.94 -8.23 -24.22
C LEU A 343 10.19 -7.00 -23.36
N GLU A 344 9.43 -5.92 -23.57
CA GLU A 344 9.50 -4.72 -22.74
C GLU A 344 9.20 -5.02 -21.26
N GLN A 345 8.15 -5.80 -20.99
CA GLN A 345 7.82 -6.21 -19.62
C GLN A 345 8.88 -7.14 -19.00
N ARG A 346 9.57 -7.98 -19.80
CA ARG A 346 10.64 -8.86 -19.29
C ARG A 346 11.85 -8.08 -18.75
N ARG A 347 12.13 -6.90 -19.31
CA ARG A 347 13.25 -6.04 -18.88
C ARG A 347 12.97 -5.32 -17.55
N ARG A 348 11.70 -5.18 -17.16
CA ARG A 348 11.30 -4.53 -15.90
C ARG A 348 11.39 -5.46 -14.69
N ALA A 349 11.59 -4.87 -13.52
CA ALA A 349 11.49 -5.55 -12.23
C ALA A 349 10.14 -6.27 -12.06
N LEU A 350 10.15 -7.46 -11.44
CA LEU A 350 8.99 -8.35 -11.39
C LEU A 350 7.71 -7.73 -10.82
N TRP A 351 7.85 -6.88 -9.80
CA TRP A 351 6.74 -6.20 -9.13
C TRP A 351 6.25 -4.96 -9.88
N LYS A 352 6.89 -4.57 -10.99
CA LYS A 352 6.52 -3.45 -11.87
C LYS A 352 5.95 -3.89 -13.22
N ARG A 353 5.89 -5.20 -13.49
CA ARG A 353 5.42 -5.72 -14.78
C ARG A 353 3.91 -5.60 -14.93
N ALA A 354 3.47 -5.10 -16.07
CA ALA A 354 2.09 -5.20 -16.51
C ALA A 354 1.79 -6.61 -17.06
N THR A 355 0.52 -7.01 -17.01
CA THR A 355 0.08 -8.25 -17.66
C THR A 355 0.05 -8.06 -19.18
N VAL A 356 0.61 -9.02 -19.91
CA VAL A 356 0.54 -9.10 -21.37
C VAL A 356 -0.37 -10.27 -21.73
N ASN A 357 -1.31 -10.07 -22.66
CA ASN A 357 -2.22 -11.13 -23.09
C ASN A 357 -1.47 -12.28 -23.76
N PRO A 358 -1.71 -13.54 -23.36
CA PRO A 358 -1.33 -14.66 -24.19
C PRO A 358 -2.22 -14.73 -25.42
N VAL A 359 -1.69 -15.26 -26.53
CA VAL A 359 -2.51 -15.63 -27.69
C VAL A 359 -3.06 -17.04 -27.49
N ASP A 360 -4.22 -17.11 -26.83
CA ASP A 360 -4.98 -18.33 -26.60
C ASP A 360 -6.20 -18.40 -27.54
N ASP A 361 -7.00 -19.47 -27.41
CA ASP A 361 -8.17 -19.71 -28.27
C ASP A 361 -9.22 -18.60 -28.15
N GLU A 362 -9.37 -17.97 -26.99
CA GLU A 362 -10.30 -16.86 -26.80
C GLU A 362 -9.83 -15.63 -27.58
N VAL A 363 -8.55 -15.27 -27.48
CA VAL A 363 -7.97 -14.17 -28.27
C VAL A 363 -8.09 -14.45 -29.76
N ARG A 364 -7.79 -15.68 -30.20
CA ARG A 364 -7.94 -16.08 -31.61
C ARG A 364 -9.39 -15.94 -32.08
N ALA A 365 -10.36 -16.35 -31.28
CA ALA A 365 -11.78 -16.23 -31.63
C ALA A 365 -12.23 -14.76 -31.74
N VAL A 366 -11.77 -13.89 -30.83
CA VAL A 366 -12.10 -12.45 -30.87
C VAL A 366 -11.45 -11.77 -32.08
N LEU A 367 -10.19 -12.07 -32.37
CA LEU A 367 -9.51 -11.56 -33.57
C LEU A 367 -10.23 -12.02 -34.84
N ALA A 368 -10.54 -13.32 -34.95
CA ALA A 368 -11.21 -13.88 -36.12
C ALA A 368 -12.60 -13.26 -36.35
N ALA A 369 -13.37 -13.03 -35.27
CA ALA A 369 -14.66 -12.35 -35.34
C ALA A 369 -14.54 -10.89 -35.81
N ALA A 370 -13.42 -10.24 -35.53
CA ALA A 370 -13.10 -8.90 -36.01
C ALA A 370 -12.45 -8.89 -37.41
N GLY A 371 -12.25 -10.05 -38.04
CA GLY A 371 -11.60 -10.17 -39.35
C GLY A 371 -10.07 -10.13 -39.32
N TYR A 372 -9.46 -10.35 -38.16
CA TYR A 372 -8.01 -10.34 -37.94
C TYR A 372 -7.47 -11.72 -37.55
N ASP A 373 -6.17 -11.91 -37.75
CA ASP A 373 -5.37 -12.99 -37.18
C ASP A 373 -4.04 -12.44 -36.64
N GLU A 374 -3.18 -13.30 -36.10
CA GLU A 374 -1.88 -12.90 -35.54
C GLU A 374 -0.91 -12.27 -36.56
N ASN A 375 -1.11 -12.56 -37.85
CA ASN A 375 -0.26 -12.09 -38.94
C ASN A 375 -0.76 -10.78 -39.56
N SER A 376 -1.99 -10.40 -39.23
CA SER A 376 -2.60 -9.15 -39.68
C SER A 376 -1.85 -7.94 -39.12
N VAL A 377 -1.67 -6.91 -39.94
CA VAL A 377 -1.03 -5.64 -39.59
C VAL A 377 -2.12 -4.58 -39.44
N PRO A 378 -2.46 -4.14 -38.21
CA PRO A 378 -3.46 -3.11 -38.01
C PRO A 378 -2.92 -1.73 -38.44
N GLU A 379 -3.81 -0.86 -38.90
CA GLU A 379 -3.45 0.50 -39.30
C GLU A 379 -2.87 1.29 -38.11
N ALA A 380 -2.05 2.30 -38.40
CA ALA A 380 -1.45 3.14 -37.37
C ALA A 380 -2.54 3.85 -36.55
N GLY A 381 -2.53 3.66 -35.23
CA GLY A 381 -3.53 4.20 -34.31
C GLY A 381 -4.82 3.37 -34.21
N GLN A 382 -5.00 2.35 -35.04
CA GLN A 382 -6.16 1.46 -34.97
C GLN A 382 -6.10 0.59 -33.73
N ARG A 383 -7.19 0.58 -32.94
CA ARG A 383 -7.30 -0.25 -31.74
C ARG A 383 -8.00 -1.56 -32.06
N ILE A 384 -7.34 -2.68 -31.76
CA ILE A 384 -7.87 -4.04 -31.93
C ILE A 384 -8.08 -4.66 -30.55
N PHE A 385 -9.31 -5.06 -30.24
CA PHE A 385 -9.63 -5.73 -28.98
C PHE A 385 -9.19 -7.20 -29.03
N LEU A 386 -8.59 -7.66 -27.94
CA LEU A 386 -8.07 -9.02 -27.80
C LEU A 386 -9.04 -9.93 -27.05
N ARG A 387 -9.91 -9.37 -26.20
CA ARG A 387 -10.95 -10.11 -25.45
C ARG A 387 -12.24 -9.28 -25.40
N LYS A 388 -13.36 -9.93 -25.08
CA LYS A 388 -14.65 -9.25 -24.91
C LYS A 388 -14.81 -8.60 -23.53
N ILE A 389 -14.33 -9.27 -22.48
CA ILE A 389 -14.56 -8.87 -21.09
C ILE A 389 -13.47 -7.91 -20.60
N GLU A 390 -13.87 -6.83 -19.93
CA GLU A 390 -12.98 -5.78 -19.42
C GLU A 390 -12.31 -6.21 -18.11
N SER A 391 -11.36 -7.13 -18.20
CA SER A 391 -10.62 -7.66 -17.05
C SER A 391 -9.20 -7.11 -16.97
N THR A 392 -8.84 -6.58 -15.79
CA THR A 392 -7.45 -6.19 -15.49
C THR A 392 -6.51 -7.39 -15.40
N GLN A 393 -7.02 -8.59 -15.15
CA GLN A 393 -6.25 -9.83 -15.19
C GLN A 393 -5.59 -9.99 -16.56
N TRP A 394 -6.28 -9.58 -17.61
CA TRP A 394 -5.86 -9.67 -19.00
C TRP A 394 -5.37 -8.33 -19.55
N GLY A 395 -4.96 -7.37 -18.70
CA GLY A 395 -4.41 -6.11 -19.19
C GLY A 395 -5.44 -5.15 -19.80
N GLY A 396 -6.71 -5.24 -19.40
CA GLY A 396 -7.70 -4.19 -19.69
C GLY A 396 -7.25 -2.83 -19.17
N THR A 397 -7.56 -1.77 -19.93
CA THR A 397 -7.20 -0.38 -19.60
C THR A 397 -8.38 0.35 -18.97
N PHE A 398 -8.11 1.56 -18.48
CA PHE A 398 -9.12 2.43 -17.90
C PHE A 398 -9.08 3.79 -18.58
N GLU A 399 -10.26 4.33 -18.83
CA GLU A 399 -10.49 5.69 -19.28
C GLU A 399 -11.21 6.42 -18.15
N GLU A 400 -10.73 7.60 -17.79
CA GLU A 400 -11.38 8.40 -16.76
C GLU A 400 -12.60 9.09 -17.35
N VAL A 401 -13.73 8.99 -16.65
CA VAL A 401 -15.02 9.53 -17.10
C VAL A 401 -15.77 10.25 -15.96
N SER A 402 -15.01 10.77 -14.99
CA SER A 402 -15.56 11.38 -13.77
C SER A 402 -16.45 12.59 -14.08
N GLU A 403 -16.07 13.40 -15.07
CA GLU A 403 -16.79 14.63 -15.44
C GLU A 403 -18.01 14.34 -16.32
N GLU A 404 -17.94 13.28 -17.12
CA GLU A 404 -18.98 12.82 -18.02
C GLU A 404 -20.08 12.00 -17.31
N THR A 405 -19.81 11.50 -16.10
CA THR A 405 -20.76 10.65 -15.37
C THR A 405 -21.99 11.46 -14.96
N HIS A 406 -23.17 11.03 -15.42
CA HIS A 406 -24.43 11.70 -15.10
C HIS A 406 -24.71 11.71 -13.58
N PRO A 407 -25.21 12.81 -13.00
CA PRO A 407 -25.52 12.89 -11.57
C PRO A 407 -26.45 11.80 -11.04
N ASP A 408 -27.40 11.31 -11.85
CA ASP A 408 -28.27 10.21 -11.43
C ASP A 408 -27.54 8.88 -11.27
N ASN A 409 -26.50 8.63 -12.05
CA ASN A 409 -25.66 7.44 -11.93
C ASN A 409 -24.77 7.55 -10.67
N ILE A 410 -24.31 8.76 -10.36
CA ILE A 410 -23.60 9.04 -9.10
C ILE A 410 -24.53 8.80 -7.91
N ARG A 411 -25.77 9.29 -7.97
CA ARG A 411 -26.76 9.14 -6.89
C ARG A 411 -27.00 7.67 -6.56
N ILE A 412 -27.31 6.81 -7.54
CA ILE A 412 -27.55 5.38 -7.27
C ILE A 412 -26.28 4.68 -6.76
N ALA A 413 -25.08 5.14 -7.13
CA ALA A 413 -23.83 4.59 -6.61
C ALA A 413 -23.61 4.99 -5.13
N VAL A 414 -23.91 6.24 -4.77
CA VAL A 414 -23.88 6.70 -3.37
C VAL A 414 -24.95 5.98 -2.53
N ASP A 415 -26.16 5.84 -3.05
CA ASP A 415 -27.26 5.11 -2.38
C ASP A 415 -26.88 3.63 -2.16
N ALA A 416 -26.23 3.00 -3.15
CA ALA A 416 -25.70 1.65 -2.99
C ALA A 416 -24.59 1.60 -1.93
N ALA A 417 -23.64 2.53 -1.91
CA ALA A 417 -22.61 2.58 -0.87
C ALA A 417 -23.24 2.70 0.54
N GLN A 418 -24.24 3.58 0.69
CA GLN A 418 -24.97 3.77 1.94
C GLN A 418 -25.78 2.54 2.36
N LEU A 419 -26.46 1.88 1.41
CA LEU A 419 -27.26 0.67 1.65
C LEU A 419 -26.41 -0.46 2.26
N PHE A 420 -25.16 -0.58 1.82
CA PHE A 420 -24.21 -1.54 2.37
C PHE A 420 -23.42 -0.98 3.56
N GLY A 421 -23.57 0.30 3.91
CA GLY A 421 -22.78 0.95 4.98
C GLY A 421 -21.28 0.95 4.67
N LEU A 422 -20.91 1.17 3.40
CA LEU A 422 -19.53 1.22 2.94
C LEU A 422 -19.13 2.68 2.73
N HIS A 423 -18.10 3.11 3.46
CA HIS A 423 -17.47 4.41 3.34
C HIS A 423 -16.53 4.47 2.13
N THR A 424 -15.83 3.39 1.81
CA THR A 424 -14.99 3.29 0.60
C THR A 424 -15.36 2.04 -0.20
N CYS A 425 -15.92 2.21 -1.39
CA CYS A 425 -16.29 1.08 -2.25
C CYS A 425 -16.22 1.43 -3.74
N GLY A 426 -16.14 0.41 -4.59
CA GLY A 426 -16.31 0.54 -6.04
C GLY A 426 -17.68 0.05 -6.47
N ILE A 427 -18.47 0.90 -7.11
CA ILE A 427 -19.77 0.53 -7.70
C ILE A 427 -19.57 0.34 -9.19
N ASP A 428 -19.82 -0.87 -9.68
CA ASP A 428 -19.70 -1.21 -11.09
C ASP A 428 -21.06 -1.05 -11.75
N ILE A 429 -21.20 -0.04 -12.62
CA ILE A 429 -22.39 0.24 -13.41
C ILE A 429 -22.15 -0.21 -14.86
N ILE A 430 -23.05 -1.03 -15.42
CA ILE A 430 -23.02 -1.37 -16.84
C ILE A 430 -23.99 -0.44 -17.58
N THR A 431 -23.49 0.25 -18.59
CA THR A 431 -24.26 1.13 -19.48
C THR A 431 -23.51 1.35 -20.78
N ASP A 432 -24.22 1.66 -21.86
CA ASP A 432 -23.68 2.09 -23.14
C ASP A 432 -23.13 3.52 -23.08
N ASP A 433 -23.80 4.38 -22.32
CA ASP A 433 -23.45 5.77 -22.10
C ASP A 433 -23.63 6.14 -20.62
N ILE A 434 -22.54 6.50 -19.94
CA ILE A 434 -22.54 6.89 -18.53
C ILE A 434 -23.00 8.35 -18.32
N SER A 435 -23.07 9.13 -19.40
CA SER A 435 -23.53 10.52 -19.38
C SER A 435 -25.05 10.67 -19.43
N ARG A 436 -25.77 9.57 -19.64
CA ARG A 436 -27.23 9.51 -19.59
C ARG A 436 -27.72 8.96 -18.25
N PRO A 437 -28.87 9.42 -17.73
CA PRO A 437 -29.42 8.90 -16.47
C PRO A 437 -29.82 7.42 -16.61
N TRP A 438 -29.60 6.64 -15.55
CA TRP A 438 -29.85 5.19 -15.53
C TRP A 438 -31.27 4.75 -15.85
N HIS A 439 -32.26 5.64 -15.77
CA HIS A 439 -33.66 5.32 -16.09
C HIS A 439 -34.01 5.62 -17.56
N GLU A 440 -33.08 6.19 -18.33
CA GLU A 440 -33.18 6.42 -19.79
C GLU A 440 -32.17 5.58 -20.59
N SER A 441 -31.07 5.15 -19.98
CA SER A 441 -30.23 4.04 -20.44
C SER A 441 -30.66 2.75 -19.71
N ASP A 442 -30.50 1.56 -20.27
CA ASP A 442 -30.83 0.30 -19.55
C ASP A 442 -29.82 -0.02 -18.43
N ALA A 443 -29.26 1.01 -17.78
CA ALA A 443 -28.11 0.90 -16.90
C ALA A 443 -28.45 0.14 -15.61
N ILE A 444 -27.48 -0.65 -15.14
CA ILE A 444 -27.61 -1.43 -13.91
C ILE A 444 -26.37 -1.33 -13.04
N ILE A 445 -26.56 -1.37 -11.72
CA ILE A 445 -25.49 -1.69 -10.77
C ILE A 445 -25.25 -3.19 -10.85
N ASN A 446 -24.15 -3.56 -11.49
CA ASN A 446 -23.75 -4.94 -11.70
C ASN A 446 -23.05 -5.54 -10.47
N GLU A 447 -22.22 -4.76 -9.77
CA GLU A 447 -21.45 -5.23 -8.61
C GLU A 447 -21.16 -4.12 -7.61
N VAL A 448 -21.12 -4.47 -6.32
CA VAL A 448 -20.64 -3.62 -5.22
C VAL A 448 -19.34 -4.22 -4.70
N ASN A 449 -18.22 -3.52 -4.91
CA ASN A 449 -16.90 -3.95 -4.51
C ASN A 449 -16.48 -3.26 -3.21
N TYR A 450 -16.53 -3.97 -2.07
CA TYR A 450 -16.24 -3.40 -0.75
C TYR A 450 -14.78 -2.95 -0.54
N ALA A 451 -13.84 -3.53 -1.29
CA ALA A 451 -12.41 -3.19 -1.23
C ALA A 451 -11.86 -2.96 -2.64
N PRO A 452 -12.22 -1.84 -3.30
CA PRO A 452 -11.78 -1.57 -4.66
C PRO A 452 -10.25 -1.44 -4.71
N LEU A 453 -9.63 -1.87 -5.82
CA LEU A 453 -8.20 -1.68 -5.99
C LEU A 453 -7.88 -0.19 -6.14
N LEU A 454 -7.10 0.37 -5.22
CA LEU A 454 -6.63 1.75 -5.24
C LEU A 454 -5.11 1.81 -5.47
N GLY A 455 -4.65 2.79 -6.23
CA GLY A 455 -3.24 2.99 -6.55
C GLY A 455 -2.62 2.01 -7.56
N GLY A 456 -3.41 1.06 -8.08
CA GLY A 456 -2.97 0.11 -9.10
C GLY A 456 -2.71 0.76 -10.46
N THR A 457 -3.47 1.79 -10.80
CA THR A 457 -3.32 2.57 -12.05
C THR A 457 -2.84 3.98 -11.75
N GLU A 458 -2.36 4.69 -12.78
CA GLU A 458 -1.95 6.09 -12.64
C GLU A 458 -3.13 6.98 -12.24
N GLN A 459 -4.27 6.82 -12.91
CA GLN A 459 -5.52 7.53 -12.60
C GLN A 459 -5.86 7.35 -11.11
N SER A 460 -5.91 6.12 -10.61
CA SER A 460 -6.23 5.85 -9.22
C SER A 460 -5.21 6.45 -8.24
N ARG A 461 -3.91 6.49 -8.59
CA ARG A 461 -2.86 7.12 -7.75
C ARG A 461 -3.07 8.63 -7.62
N ASN A 462 -3.54 9.30 -8.66
CA ASN A 462 -3.77 10.76 -8.63
C ASN A 462 -4.84 11.18 -7.62
N TYR A 463 -5.77 10.27 -7.29
CA TYR A 463 -6.84 10.52 -6.32
C TYR A 463 -6.52 10.13 -4.88
N LEU A 464 -5.42 9.39 -4.63
CA LEU A 464 -5.02 9.01 -3.28
C LEU A 464 -4.75 10.20 -2.33
N PRO A 465 -4.12 11.32 -2.77
CA PRO A 465 -3.99 12.49 -1.91
C PRO A 465 -5.34 13.08 -1.49
N THR A 466 -6.31 13.11 -2.40
CA THR A 466 -7.67 13.59 -2.12
C THR A 466 -8.38 12.68 -1.13
N LEU A 467 -8.31 11.36 -1.34
CA LEU A 467 -8.84 10.36 -0.42
C LEU A 467 -8.26 10.53 0.99
N LEU A 468 -6.94 10.64 1.12
CA LEU A 468 -6.29 10.76 2.42
C LEU A 468 -6.62 12.06 3.13
N LYS A 469 -6.77 13.18 2.39
CA LYS A 469 -7.21 14.46 2.97
C LYS A 469 -8.66 14.44 3.46
N GLN A 470 -9.51 13.60 2.86
CA GLN A 470 -10.89 13.39 3.32
C GLN A 470 -10.93 12.47 4.54
N LEU A 471 -10.07 11.44 4.56
CA LEU A 471 -10.03 10.45 5.63
C LEU A 471 -9.32 10.96 6.90
N ILE A 472 -8.25 11.73 6.75
CA ILE A 472 -7.35 12.13 7.83
C ILE A 472 -7.47 13.63 8.10
N VAL A 473 -7.68 13.97 9.37
CA VAL A 473 -7.71 15.38 9.82
C VAL A 473 -6.28 15.90 9.94
N GLY A 474 -5.94 16.92 9.16
CA GLY A 474 -4.59 17.51 9.14
C GLY A 474 -3.55 16.49 8.67
N ASP A 475 -2.48 16.32 9.45
CA ASP A 475 -1.45 15.29 9.23
C ASP A 475 -1.69 14.01 10.05
N GLY A 476 -2.85 13.91 10.71
CA GLY A 476 -3.20 12.78 11.57
C GLY A 476 -2.52 12.76 12.93
N ARG A 477 -1.68 13.75 13.28
CA ARG A 477 -1.02 13.81 14.59
C ARG A 477 -1.85 14.55 15.63
N ILE A 478 -1.85 14.00 16.83
CA ILE A 478 -2.23 14.73 18.05
C ILE A 478 -1.04 15.58 18.52
N PRO A 479 -1.27 16.71 19.19
CA PRO A 479 -0.21 17.44 19.85
C PRO A 479 0.53 16.56 20.87
N VAL A 480 1.86 16.62 20.84
CA VAL A 480 2.76 15.93 21.78
C VAL A 480 3.75 16.91 22.37
N GLU A 481 3.70 17.10 23.68
CA GLU A 481 4.60 17.98 24.43
C GLU A 481 5.52 17.13 25.33
N VAL A 482 6.83 17.38 25.25
CA VAL A 482 7.86 16.61 25.96
C VAL A 482 8.55 17.49 26.99
N TYR A 483 8.61 17.04 28.24
CA TYR A 483 9.26 17.71 29.37
C TYR A 483 10.41 16.81 29.85
N VAL A 484 11.64 17.32 29.84
CA VAL A 484 12.84 16.53 30.17
C VAL A 484 13.45 17.07 31.45
N GLY A 485 13.68 16.18 32.43
CA GLY A 485 14.33 16.51 33.69
C GLY A 485 13.69 15.90 34.93
N GLY A 486 14.04 16.46 36.09
CA GLY A 486 13.63 16.00 37.41
C GLY A 486 12.24 16.45 37.85
N GLN A 487 12.15 17.01 39.06
CA GLN A 487 10.87 17.42 39.66
C GLN A 487 10.25 18.64 38.97
N ASP A 488 11.07 19.61 38.55
CA ASP A 488 10.59 20.83 37.92
C ASP A 488 9.93 20.54 36.56
N ALA A 489 10.54 19.66 35.76
CA ALA A 489 9.95 19.17 34.51
C ALA A 489 8.60 18.47 34.75
N ARG A 490 8.51 17.62 35.78
CA ARG A 490 7.27 16.93 36.15
C ARG A 490 6.18 17.90 36.62
N ALA A 491 6.54 18.88 37.44
CA ALA A 491 5.60 19.89 37.93
C ALA A 491 5.03 20.75 36.78
N ALA A 492 5.90 21.18 35.86
CA ALA A 492 5.49 21.94 34.67
C ALA A 492 4.56 21.11 33.75
N ALA A 493 4.92 19.85 33.49
CA ALA A 493 4.10 18.94 32.70
C ALA A 493 2.72 18.69 33.33
N THR A 494 2.68 18.54 34.66
CA THR A 494 1.43 18.34 35.42
C THR A 494 0.54 19.57 35.36
N THR A 495 1.10 20.76 35.58
CA THR A 495 0.37 22.03 35.48
C THR A 495 -0.24 22.21 34.09
N ARG A 496 0.55 21.91 33.04
CA ARG A 496 0.09 21.97 31.65
C ARG A 496 -1.06 21.00 31.38
N TRP A 497 -0.94 19.78 31.90
CA TRP A 497 -1.96 18.75 31.76
C TRP A 497 -3.26 19.12 32.48
N GLU A 498 -3.19 19.63 33.70
CA GLU A 498 -4.34 20.13 34.47
C GLU A 498 -5.04 21.27 33.74
N THR A 499 -4.28 22.20 33.14
CA THR A 499 -4.85 23.29 32.33
C THR A 499 -5.65 22.75 31.14
N LEU A 500 -5.10 21.76 30.41
CA LEU A 500 -5.82 21.14 29.29
C LEU A 500 -7.08 20.42 29.74
N TYR A 501 -7.03 19.78 30.92
CA TYR A 501 -8.18 19.11 31.49
C TYR A 501 -9.28 20.12 31.89
N GLU A 502 -8.92 21.27 32.46
CA GLU A 502 -9.86 22.37 32.76
C GLU A 502 -10.51 22.95 31.48
N ASP A 503 -9.79 22.93 30.36
CA ASP A 503 -10.28 23.33 29.04
C ASP A 503 -11.13 22.25 28.32
N ASP A 504 -11.49 21.16 29.00
CA ASP A 504 -12.23 20.00 28.46
C ASP A 504 -11.51 19.30 27.29
N ILE A 505 -10.17 19.33 27.29
CA ILE A 505 -9.33 18.65 26.30
C ILE A 505 -8.89 17.30 26.86
N SER A 506 -9.15 16.23 26.10
CA SER A 506 -8.85 14.85 26.47
C SER A 506 -7.34 14.52 26.43
N ALA A 507 -6.58 15.08 27.37
CA ALA A 507 -5.12 14.98 27.44
C ALA A 507 -4.63 13.85 28.37
N CYS A 508 -3.58 13.13 27.97
CA CYS A 508 -2.92 12.13 28.82
C CYS A 508 -1.53 12.60 29.26
N LEU A 509 -1.12 12.22 30.47
CA LEU A 509 0.20 12.49 31.02
C LEU A 509 0.90 11.16 31.34
N SER A 510 2.17 11.00 30.93
CA SER A 510 2.97 9.83 31.33
C SER A 510 4.41 10.19 31.63
N ASN A 511 4.98 9.51 32.62
CA ASN A 511 6.42 9.49 32.89
C ASN A 511 6.91 8.03 32.91
N ASP A 512 8.13 7.81 33.38
CA ASP A 512 8.77 6.50 33.50
C ASP A 512 8.17 5.57 34.57
N LEU A 513 7.29 6.08 35.44
CA LEU A 513 6.68 5.34 36.55
C LEU A 513 5.16 5.18 36.38
N GLU A 514 4.47 6.25 36.00
CA GLU A 514 3.01 6.35 36.02
C GLU A 514 2.46 6.96 34.73
N THR A 515 1.18 6.68 34.50
CA THR A 515 0.40 7.24 33.40
C THR A 515 -0.96 7.65 33.96
N PHE A 516 -1.44 8.82 33.55
CA PHE A 516 -2.78 9.31 33.82
C PHE A 516 -3.55 9.39 32.51
N SER A 517 -4.81 8.96 32.56
CA SER A 517 -5.69 8.97 31.39
C SER A 517 -6.27 10.36 31.15
N HIS A 518 -6.97 10.51 30.04
CA HIS A 518 -7.80 11.67 29.71
C HIS A 518 -8.80 12.13 30.78
N THR A 519 -9.20 11.27 31.73
CA THR A 519 -10.13 11.61 32.82
C THR A 519 -9.44 12.00 34.11
N ALA A 520 -8.13 12.31 34.07
CA ALA A 520 -7.30 12.55 35.25
C ALA A 520 -7.12 11.37 36.23
N GLU A 521 -7.65 10.19 35.88
CA GLU A 521 -7.47 8.97 36.68
C GLU A 521 -6.18 8.23 36.34
N PRO A 522 -5.55 7.53 37.31
CA PRO A 522 -4.44 6.62 37.03
C PRO A 522 -4.80 5.59 35.96
N TRP A 523 -3.93 5.44 34.97
CA TRP A 523 -4.07 4.47 33.89
C TRP A 523 -3.00 3.38 34.00
N PRO A 524 -3.24 2.30 34.79
CA PRO A 524 -2.29 1.22 34.94
C PRO A 524 -2.09 0.50 33.60
N MET A 525 -0.82 0.23 33.25
CA MET A 525 -0.42 -0.49 32.04
C MET A 525 0.48 -1.68 32.43
N PRO A 526 0.47 -2.78 31.66
CA PRO A 526 1.18 -4.02 32.01
C PRO A 526 2.71 -3.95 31.77
N PHE A 527 3.27 -2.75 31.60
CA PHE A 527 4.67 -2.53 31.30
C PHE A 527 5.18 -1.24 31.96
N SER A 528 6.48 -1.19 32.22
CA SER A 528 7.17 -0.08 32.91
C SER A 528 7.86 0.91 31.96
N SER A 529 7.91 0.61 30.66
CA SER A 529 8.59 1.43 29.64
C SER A 529 7.76 2.66 29.25
N LEU A 530 8.35 3.87 29.31
CA LEU A 530 7.71 5.08 28.79
C LEU A 530 7.51 4.97 27.28
N PHE A 531 8.45 4.35 26.55
CA PHE A 531 8.27 4.05 25.13
C PHE A 531 6.97 3.28 24.91
N GLN A 532 6.75 2.17 25.63
CA GLN A 532 5.55 1.34 25.47
C GLN A 532 4.27 2.08 25.90
N ARG A 533 4.33 2.92 26.95
CA ARG A 533 3.21 3.77 27.38
C ARG A 533 2.80 4.75 26.30
N VAL A 534 3.75 5.45 25.68
CA VAL A 534 3.48 6.36 24.55
C VAL A 534 2.85 5.58 23.39
N ARG A 535 3.44 4.44 23.01
CA ARG A 535 2.91 3.59 21.93
C ARG A 535 1.48 3.09 22.22
N ALA A 536 1.14 2.84 23.48
CA ALA A 536 -0.22 2.44 23.87
C ALA A 536 -1.20 3.62 23.81
N MET A 537 -0.80 4.81 24.28
CA MET A 537 -1.66 5.99 24.29
C MET A 537 -2.06 6.44 22.88
N ILE A 538 -1.14 6.43 21.90
CA ILE A 538 -1.44 6.80 20.50
C ILE A 538 -2.38 5.84 19.78
N LEU A 539 -2.61 4.64 20.33
CA LEU A 539 -3.61 3.68 19.82
C LEU A 539 -5.02 3.94 20.34
N SER A 540 -5.16 4.74 21.40
CA SER A 540 -6.45 5.04 22.00
C SER A 540 -7.14 6.20 21.27
N PRO A 541 -8.35 6.00 20.72
CA PRO A 541 -9.08 7.08 20.03
C PRO A 541 -9.57 8.17 20.98
N ARG A 542 -9.35 8.02 22.29
CA ARG A 542 -9.74 9.00 23.31
C ARG A 542 -8.67 10.06 23.53
N VAL A 543 -7.45 9.89 23.04
CA VAL A 543 -6.36 10.83 23.33
C VAL A 543 -6.36 11.97 22.32
N GLU A 544 -6.49 13.20 22.82
CA GLU A 544 -6.41 14.44 22.04
C GLU A 544 -5.07 15.13 22.13
N VAL A 545 -4.41 15.07 23.29
CA VAL A 545 -3.07 15.61 23.53
C VAL A 545 -2.27 14.59 24.37
N LEU A 546 -0.98 14.46 24.09
CA LEU A 546 -0.06 13.63 24.86
C LEU A 546 1.01 14.49 25.50
N ILE A 547 1.09 14.46 26.83
CA ILE A 547 2.17 15.07 27.59
C ILE A 547 3.05 13.96 28.13
N MET A 548 4.36 14.08 27.90
CA MET A 548 5.32 13.10 28.37
C MET A 548 6.44 13.74 29.17
N VAL A 549 6.82 13.09 30.27
CA VAL A 549 7.96 13.49 31.09
C VAL A 549 9.07 12.46 30.93
N VAL A 550 10.18 12.88 30.34
CA VAL A 550 11.36 12.04 30.10
C VAL A 550 12.33 12.24 31.27
N GLN A 551 12.37 11.25 32.16
CA GLN A 551 13.24 11.28 33.35
C GLN A 551 14.33 10.20 33.30
N THR A 552 14.43 9.45 32.20
CA THR A 552 15.43 8.38 32.05
C THR A 552 16.10 8.39 30.69
N THR A 553 17.21 7.66 30.56
CA THR A 553 17.91 7.45 29.28
C THR A 553 17.25 6.38 28.38
N GLU A 554 15.99 6.00 28.64
CA GLU A 554 15.29 4.92 27.94
C GLU A 554 15.32 5.03 26.41
N PHE A 555 15.16 6.23 25.86
CA PHE A 555 15.09 6.44 24.41
C PHE A 555 16.42 6.27 23.68
N GLN A 556 17.53 6.23 24.41
CA GLN A 556 18.83 5.85 23.86
C GLN A 556 18.89 4.34 23.58
N VAL A 557 18.12 3.56 24.32
CA VAL A 557 18.07 2.10 24.21
C VAL A 557 16.92 1.64 23.30
N THR A 558 15.74 2.21 23.49
CA THR A 558 14.51 1.82 22.79
C THR A 558 14.32 2.54 21.44
N GLY A 559 15.03 3.65 21.24
CA GLY A 559 14.73 4.64 20.20
C GLY A 559 13.58 5.57 20.60
N LEU A 560 13.25 6.51 19.71
CA LEU A 560 12.12 7.42 19.93
C LEU A 560 10.79 6.70 19.66
N PRO A 561 9.75 6.89 20.49
CA PRO A 561 8.46 6.22 20.33
C PRO A 561 7.61 6.75 19.17
N LEU A 562 7.90 7.97 18.72
CA LEU A 562 7.22 8.67 17.64
C LEU A 562 8.27 9.25 16.69
N GLU A 563 7.91 9.45 15.43
CA GLU A 563 8.83 10.05 14.45
C GLU A 563 9.03 11.55 14.66
N GLN A 564 8.05 12.25 15.26
CA GLN A 564 8.11 13.68 15.56
C GLN A 564 7.26 14.02 16.80
N VAL A 565 7.62 15.11 17.49
CA VAL A 565 6.81 15.74 18.54
C VAL A 565 6.69 17.24 18.30
N ASN A 566 5.74 17.92 18.95
CA ASN A 566 5.54 19.35 18.75
C ASN A 566 6.61 20.16 19.46
N THR A 567 6.83 19.91 20.75
CA THR A 567 7.79 20.67 21.56
C THR A 567 8.58 19.78 22.48
N VAL A 568 9.83 20.17 22.74
CA VAL A 568 10.67 19.57 23.79
C VAL A 568 11.16 20.69 24.70
N HIS A 569 10.85 20.58 25.99
CA HIS A 569 11.27 21.48 27.04
C HIS A 569 12.32 20.79 27.93
N TRP A 570 13.57 21.22 27.84
CA TRP A 570 14.67 20.73 28.66
C TRP A 570 14.83 21.63 29.88
N PHE A 571 14.51 21.13 31.07
CA PHE A 571 14.57 21.89 32.32
C PHE A 571 15.88 21.72 33.06
N ASP A 572 16.34 20.48 33.20
CA ASP A 572 17.55 20.17 33.95
C ASP A 572 18.16 18.85 33.47
N ASP A 573 19.36 18.56 33.97
CA ASP A 573 20.11 17.35 33.67
C ASP A 573 19.78 16.21 34.66
N ASN A 574 18.71 16.32 35.46
CA ASN A 574 18.28 15.30 36.44
C ASN A 574 17.56 14.13 35.76
N VAL A 575 18.32 13.38 34.96
CA VAL A 575 17.87 12.19 34.23
C VAL A 575 18.56 10.95 34.83
N PHE A 576 17.82 9.85 34.94
CA PHE A 576 18.31 8.59 35.53
C PHE A 576 18.72 7.57 34.47
N VAL A 577 19.64 6.66 34.80
CA VAL A 577 20.00 5.57 33.90
C VAL A 577 18.82 4.61 33.77
N TYR A 578 18.44 4.30 32.53
CA TYR A 578 17.48 3.24 32.21
C TYR A 578 18.19 1.92 31.92
N HIS A 579 17.65 0.83 32.46
CA HIS A 579 18.09 -0.54 32.13
C HIS A 579 16.87 -1.36 31.67
N PRO A 580 16.92 -2.07 30.52
CA PRO A 580 15.76 -2.78 29.97
C PRO A 580 15.11 -3.79 30.91
N GLU A 581 15.92 -4.43 31.77
CA GLU A 581 15.44 -5.48 32.69
C GLU A 581 14.80 -4.92 33.97
N THR A 582 15.27 -3.77 34.45
CA THR A 582 14.89 -3.22 35.76
C THR A 582 14.19 -1.87 35.68
N GLY A 583 14.09 -1.27 34.49
CA GLY A 583 13.51 0.04 34.25
C GLY A 583 14.41 1.18 34.73
N ARG A 584 13.84 2.15 35.44
CA ARG A 584 14.60 3.24 36.04
C ARG A 584 15.48 2.73 37.18
N THR A 585 16.76 3.12 37.14
CA THR A 585 17.67 2.93 38.26
C THR A 585 17.67 4.15 39.19
N GLN A 586 18.21 4.00 40.41
CA GLN A 586 18.45 5.14 41.30
C GLN A 586 19.70 5.95 40.91
N GLN A 587 20.45 5.54 39.88
CA GLN A 587 21.68 6.18 39.45
C GLN A 587 21.38 7.30 38.46
N SER A 588 21.93 8.50 38.72
CA SER A 588 21.92 9.60 37.75
C SER A 588 22.70 9.23 36.49
N ALA A 589 22.20 9.65 35.34
CA ALA A 589 22.85 9.42 34.06
C ALA A 589 24.20 10.16 34.00
N PRO A 590 25.26 9.54 33.45
CA PRO A 590 26.54 10.21 33.26
C PRO A 590 26.42 11.32 32.20
N PRO A 591 27.29 12.36 32.23
CA PRO A 591 27.21 13.50 31.32
C PRO A 591 27.20 13.14 29.83
N GLU A 592 27.91 12.08 29.43
CA GLU A 592 27.92 11.58 28.06
C GLU A 592 26.54 11.06 27.62
N GLN A 593 25.84 10.31 28.48
CA GLN A 593 24.49 9.85 28.19
C GLN A 593 23.52 11.03 28.14
N ILE A 594 23.65 12.01 29.02
CA ILE A 594 22.80 13.21 29.00
C ILE A 594 23.00 13.98 27.69
N SER A 595 24.24 14.21 27.28
CA SER A 595 24.58 14.87 26.02
C SER A 595 24.03 14.11 24.80
N ASN A 596 24.18 12.79 24.78
CA ASN A 596 23.64 11.95 23.71
C ASN A 596 22.11 12.00 23.64
N LEU A 597 21.43 12.02 24.80
CA LEU A 597 19.96 12.12 24.87
C LEU A 597 19.52 13.48 24.37
N LYS A 598 20.19 14.55 24.81
CA LYS A 598 19.92 15.92 24.37
C LYS A 598 20.05 16.08 22.85
N ASN A 599 21.13 15.54 22.28
CA ASN A 599 21.33 15.52 20.82
C ASN A 599 20.25 14.71 20.09
N GLN A 600 19.84 13.57 20.64
CA GLN A 600 18.75 12.77 20.09
C GLN A 600 17.43 13.54 20.10
N LEU A 601 17.07 14.21 21.21
CA LEU A 601 15.81 14.95 21.34
C LEU A 601 15.79 16.25 20.50
N ARG A 602 16.95 16.90 20.29
CA ARG A 602 17.07 18.04 19.36
C ARG A 602 16.75 17.70 17.91
N THR A 603 16.91 16.44 17.50
CA THR A 603 16.52 16.00 16.15
C THR A 603 15.05 15.57 16.07
N TRP A 604 14.34 15.53 17.21
CA TRP A 604 12.95 15.04 17.28
C TRP A 604 11.89 16.13 17.03
N THR A 605 12.25 17.40 17.24
CA THR A 605 11.39 18.56 17.01
C THR A 605 12.19 19.74 16.47
N GLU A 606 11.50 20.65 15.78
CA GLU A 606 12.02 21.96 15.41
C GLU A 606 11.91 22.99 16.56
N ASP A 607 11.06 22.74 17.57
CA ASP A 607 10.83 23.62 18.73
C ASP A 607 11.43 23.00 20.01
N PHE A 608 12.76 23.02 20.09
CA PHE A 608 13.52 22.61 21.27
C PHE A 608 13.84 23.82 22.15
N ARG A 609 13.41 23.79 23.41
CA ARG A 609 13.54 24.89 24.37
C ARG A 609 14.38 24.45 25.56
N GLU A 610 15.40 25.24 25.89
CA GLU A 610 16.19 25.06 27.11
C GLU A 610 15.76 26.14 28.10
N ASN A 611 15.25 25.72 29.25
CA ASN A 611 14.77 26.59 30.31
C ASN A 611 15.83 26.87 31.36
#